data_AF-A0A3D1T0Q6-F1
#
_entry.id   AF-A0A3D1T0Q6-F1
#
_cell.length_a   1.000
_cell.length_b   1.000
_cell.length_c   1.000
_cell.angle_alpha   90.00
_cell.angle_beta   90.00
_cell.angle_gamma   90.00
#
_symmetry.space_group_name_H-M   'P 1'
#
loop_
_entity.id
_entity.type
_entity.pdbx_description
1 polymer ?
#
loop_
_entity_poly.entity_id
_entity_poly.type
_entity_poly.pdbx_seq_one_letter_code
_entity_poly.pdbx_strand_id
1 'polypeptide(L)'
;MIRAYWKLAKTSFKRQMIYRAANLAGIATNLCWGFFRAYLLLAVLEASPGVGGYDHDSIIIYTGFSQALTAPLKVFGWWDLLRTIKSGEIISDFCKPIDFYGMWYARDCGHAVYQLVARGLPLMLLFLAIFRIPLRLSASMGLAFLISMTLALQ
;
A
#
# COMPACT_ATOMS: atom_id res chain seq x y z
N MET A 1 -15.30 -9.44 21.35
CA MET A 1 -14.17 -9.86 20.48
C MET A 1 -13.68 -8.75 19.53
N ILE A 2 -14.56 -8.03 18.81
CA ILE A 2 -14.18 -6.90 17.91
C ILE A 2 -13.24 -5.87 18.55
N ARG A 3 -13.43 -5.54 19.83
CA ARG A 3 -12.55 -4.61 20.57
C ARG A 3 -11.08 -5.08 20.62
N ALA A 4 -10.84 -6.39 20.65
CA ALA A 4 -9.49 -6.95 20.67
C ALA A 4 -8.79 -6.77 19.31
N TYR A 5 -9.48 -7.10 18.21
CA TYR A 5 -8.98 -6.88 16.85
C TYR A 5 -8.71 -5.39 16.59
N TRP A 6 -9.61 -4.50 17.01
CA TRP A 6 -9.39 -3.07 16.89
C TRP A 6 -8.14 -2.59 17.66
N LYS A 7 -7.92 -3.09 18.89
CA LYS A 7 -6.70 -2.79 19.65
C LYS A 7 -5.44 -3.30 18.94
N LEU A 8 -5.48 -4.49 18.36
CA LEU A 8 -4.36 -5.06 17.60
C LEU A 8 -4.03 -4.20 16.37
N ALA A 9 -5.04 -3.82 15.59
CA ALA A 9 -4.88 -2.91 14.46
C ALA A 9 -4.27 -1.58 14.89
N LYS A 10 -4.80 -0.97 15.96
CA LYS A 10 -4.27 0.30 16.50
C LYS A 10 -2.83 0.17 16.98
N THR A 11 -2.46 -0.94 17.61
CA THR A 11 -1.08 -1.18 18.04
C THR A 11 -0.14 -1.37 16.85
N SER A 12 -0.58 -2.10 15.81
CA SER A 12 0.17 -2.25 14.56
C SER A 12 0.41 -0.89 13.90
N PHE A 13 -0.63 -0.04 13.80
CA PHE A 13 -0.52 1.32 13.28
C PHE A 13 0.52 2.16 14.07
N LYS A 14 0.43 2.15 15.41
CA LYS A 14 1.38 2.87 16.27
C LYS A 14 2.81 2.39 16.10
N ARG A 15 3.02 1.09 15.94
CA ARG A 15 4.36 0.53 15.69
C ARG A 15 5.00 1.15 14.45
N GLN A 16 4.22 1.35 13.39
CA GLN A 16 4.73 1.93 12.15
C GLN A 16 5.07 3.43 12.26
N MET A 17 4.38 4.18 13.14
CA MET A 17 4.66 5.60 13.39
C MET A 17 6.07 5.85 13.95
N ILE A 18 6.64 4.87 14.67
CA ILE A 18 7.94 5.01 15.33
C ILE A 18 9.06 5.10 14.29
N TYR A 19 8.96 4.36 13.19
CA TYR A 19 10.01 4.24 12.17
C TYR A 19 9.97 5.37 11.12
N ARG A 20 10.02 6.63 11.57
CA ARG A 20 9.86 7.82 10.71
C ARG A 20 10.89 7.90 9.57
N ALA A 21 12.16 7.64 9.88
CA ALA A 21 13.24 7.65 8.88
C ALA A 21 13.03 6.58 7.79
N ALA A 22 12.59 5.38 8.17
CA ALA A 22 12.29 4.31 7.22
C ALA A 22 11.11 4.68 6.30
N ASN A 23 10.11 5.40 6.83
CA ASN A 23 8.99 5.88 6.02
C ASN A 23 9.44 6.94 5.00
N LEU A 24 10.28 7.90 5.40
CA LEU A 24 10.83 8.91 4.49
C LEU A 24 11.71 8.29 3.41
N ALA A 25 12.63 7.41 3.78
CA ALA A 25 13.46 6.66 2.84
C ALA A 25 12.59 5.84 1.87
N GLY A 26 11.53 5.20 2.39
CA GLY A 26 10.59 4.46 1.57
C GLY A 26 9.79 5.32 0.59
N ILE A 27 9.46 6.56 0.93
CA ILE A 27 8.82 7.51 -0.01
C ILE A 27 9.82 7.89 -1.10
N ALA A 28 11.05 8.24 -0.74
CA ALA A 28 12.10 8.61 -1.69
C ALA A 28 12.38 7.48 -2.69
N THR A 29 12.53 6.24 -2.21
CA THR A 29 12.74 5.08 -3.07
C THR A 29 11.57 4.83 -4.00
N ASN A 30 10.33 4.87 -3.50
CA ASN A 30 9.15 4.66 -4.32
C ASN A 30 8.97 5.78 -5.36
N LEU A 31 9.33 7.03 -5.05
CA LEU A 31 9.32 8.12 -6.02
C LEU A 31 10.34 7.91 -7.12
N CYS A 32 11.59 7.52 -6.78
CA CYS A 32 12.62 7.23 -7.76
C CYS A 32 12.17 6.13 -8.74
N TRP A 33 11.70 5.01 -8.21
CA TRP A 33 11.16 3.91 -9.03
C TRP A 33 9.88 4.31 -9.78
N GLY A 34 9.05 5.15 -9.18
CA GLY A 34 7.87 5.71 -9.81
C GLY A 34 8.23 6.54 -11.03
N PHE A 35 9.16 7.49 -10.92
CA PHE A 35 9.60 8.30 -12.05
C PHE A 35 10.21 7.44 -13.14
N PHE A 36 11.11 6.52 -12.78
CA PHE A 36 11.68 5.59 -13.73
C PHE A 36 10.60 4.85 -14.51
N ARG A 37 9.61 4.26 -13.82
CA ARG A 37 8.51 3.52 -14.46
C ARG A 37 7.60 4.42 -15.28
N ALA A 38 7.32 5.64 -14.81
CA ALA A 38 6.47 6.59 -15.53
C ALA A 38 7.12 7.00 -16.85
N TYR A 39 8.37 7.46 -16.83
CA TYR A 39 9.09 7.84 -18.04
C TYR A 39 9.30 6.67 -18.99
N LEU A 40 9.59 5.47 -18.47
CA LEU A 40 9.69 4.27 -19.29
C LEU A 40 8.38 3.98 -20.04
N LEU A 41 7.24 4.00 -19.34
CA LEU A 41 5.94 3.73 -19.95
C LEU A 41 5.50 4.83 -20.92
N LEU A 42 5.82 6.10 -20.63
CA LEU A 42 5.55 7.21 -21.53
C LEU A 42 6.40 7.11 -22.81
N ALA A 43 7.69 6.77 -22.70
CA ALA A 43 8.55 6.55 -23.86
C ALA A 43 8.04 5.41 -24.75
N VAL A 44 7.48 4.35 -24.15
CA VAL A 44 6.84 3.25 -24.90
C VAL A 44 5.57 3.74 -25.60
N LEU A 45 4.74 4.56 -24.94
CA LEU A 45 3.53 5.13 -25.56
C LEU A 45 3.88 6.03 -26.75
N GLU A 46 4.91 6.86 -26.63
CA GLU A 46 5.39 7.74 -27.69
C GLU A 46 5.95 6.93 -28.89
N ALA A 47 6.71 5.88 -28.62
CA ALA A 47 7.27 5.00 -29.66
C ALA A 47 6.21 4.13 -30.35
N SER A 48 5.05 3.92 -29.73
CA SER A 48 3.95 3.12 -30.28
C SER A 48 2.59 3.70 -29.92
N PRO A 49 2.15 4.75 -30.64
CA PRO A 49 0.87 5.41 -30.40
C PRO A 49 -0.28 4.41 -30.52
N GLY A 50 -1.15 4.35 -29.52
CA GLY A 50 -2.34 3.48 -29.50
C GLY A 50 -2.15 2.12 -28.83
N VAL A 51 -0.98 1.82 -28.25
CA VAL A 51 -0.79 0.61 -27.43
C VAL A 51 -1.70 0.64 -26.20
N GLY A 52 -2.67 -0.27 -26.14
CA GLY A 52 -3.52 -0.50 -24.97
C GLY A 52 -4.59 0.56 -24.68
N GLY A 53 -4.80 1.56 -25.56
CA GLY A 53 -5.80 2.61 -25.37
C GLY A 53 -5.50 3.57 -24.21
N TYR A 54 -4.26 3.59 -23.72
CA TYR A 54 -3.82 4.50 -22.67
C TYR A 54 -3.42 5.85 -23.25
N ASP A 55 -3.78 6.91 -22.53
CA ASP A 55 -3.29 8.27 -22.76
C ASP A 55 -2.17 8.59 -21.74
N HIS A 56 -1.42 9.68 -21.97
CA HIS A 56 -0.34 10.14 -21.10
C HIS A 56 -0.78 10.24 -19.63
N ASP A 57 -1.91 10.89 -19.37
CA ASP A 57 -2.46 11.06 -18.02
C ASP A 57 -2.77 9.72 -17.35
N SER A 58 -3.34 8.78 -18.11
CA SER A 58 -3.70 7.45 -17.62
C SER A 58 -2.48 6.64 -17.19
N ILE A 59 -1.37 6.72 -17.94
CA ILE A 59 -0.10 6.06 -17.59
C ILE A 59 0.47 6.61 -16.28
N ILE A 60 0.43 7.93 -16.12
CA ILE A 60 0.99 8.58 -14.92
C ILE A 60 0.13 8.25 -13.70
N ILE A 61 -1.20 8.31 -13.82
CA ILE A 61 -2.13 7.92 -12.74
C ILE A 61 -1.94 6.44 -12.38
N TYR A 62 -1.87 5.55 -13.37
CA TYR A 62 -1.61 4.13 -13.17
C TYR A 62 -0.29 3.89 -12.42
N THR A 63 0.77 4.57 -12.85
CA THR A 63 2.08 4.44 -12.23
C THR A 63 2.06 4.97 -10.79
N GLY A 64 1.47 6.14 -10.56
CA GLY A 64 1.29 6.72 -9.23
C GLY A 64 0.54 5.79 -8.27
N PHE A 65 -0.59 5.21 -8.72
CA PHE A 65 -1.34 4.21 -7.94
C PHE A 65 -0.50 2.97 -7.64
N SER A 66 0.20 2.42 -8.64
CA SER A 66 1.03 1.22 -8.44
C SER A 66 2.09 1.42 -7.35
N GLN A 67 2.74 2.58 -7.34
CA GLN A 67 3.76 2.91 -6.35
C GLN A 67 3.15 3.24 -4.97
N ALA A 68 2.01 3.93 -4.95
CA ALA A 68 1.31 4.29 -3.72
C ALA A 68 0.81 3.05 -2.96
N LEU A 69 0.40 1.99 -3.68
CA LEU A 69 -0.16 0.77 -3.11
C LEU A 69 0.88 -0.31 -2.75
N THR A 70 2.14 -0.14 -3.18
CA THR A 70 3.21 -1.14 -2.96
C THR A 70 3.44 -1.43 -1.47
N ALA A 71 3.48 -0.39 -0.63
CA ALA A 71 3.70 -0.55 0.82
C ALA A 71 2.44 -0.97 1.59
N PRO A 72 1.25 -0.39 1.35
CA PRO A 72 0.00 -0.85 1.95
C PRO A 72 -0.27 -2.34 1.74
N LEU A 73 -0.06 -2.83 0.52
CA LEU A 73 -0.34 -4.22 0.14
C LEU A 73 0.82 -5.19 0.44
N LYS A 74 1.87 -4.72 1.14
CA LYS A 74 3.06 -5.53 1.47
C LYS A 74 3.58 -6.36 0.28
N VAL A 75 3.64 -5.75 -0.90
CA VAL A 75 4.23 -6.38 -2.10
C VAL A 75 5.62 -6.93 -1.78
N PHE A 76 6.33 -6.24 -0.88
CA PHE A 76 7.52 -6.73 -0.21
C PHE A 76 7.30 -6.80 1.30
N GLY A 77 7.97 -7.75 1.97
CA GLY A 77 8.03 -7.79 3.43
C GLY A 77 6.89 -8.54 4.13
N TRP A 78 6.16 -9.40 3.42
CA TRP A 78 5.07 -10.23 3.98
C TRP A 78 5.52 -11.36 4.92
N TRP A 79 6.83 -11.53 5.12
CA TRP A 79 7.45 -12.66 5.82
C TRP A 79 7.34 -12.64 7.34
N ASP A 80 6.66 -11.66 7.95
CA ASP A 80 6.57 -11.51 9.40
C ASP A 80 6.02 -12.78 10.07
N LEU A 81 4.98 -13.38 9.48
CA LEU A 81 4.42 -14.65 9.96
C LEU A 81 5.42 -15.81 9.79
N LEU A 82 6.12 -15.89 8.65
CA LEU A 82 7.15 -16.92 8.45
C LEU A 82 8.29 -16.79 9.49
N ARG A 83 8.61 -15.57 9.91
CA ARG A 83 9.62 -15.34 10.96
C ARG A 83 9.16 -15.84 12.32
N THR A 84 7.88 -15.69 12.68
CA THR A 84 7.36 -16.24 13.94
C THR A 84 7.27 -17.77 13.91
N ILE A 85 7.01 -18.37 12.75
CA ILE A 85 7.11 -19.83 12.56
C ILE A 85 8.55 -20.29 12.78
N LYS A 86 9.51 -19.66 12.10
CA LYS A 86 10.93 -20.04 12.16
C LYS A 86 11.53 -19.88 13.55
N SER A 87 11.12 -18.85 14.30
CA SER A 87 11.60 -18.58 15.67
C SER A 87 10.85 -19.35 16.76
N GLY A 88 9.71 -19.97 16.44
CA GLY A 88 8.84 -20.65 17.42
C GLY A 88 7.92 -19.71 18.21
N GLU A 89 8.03 -18.39 18.04
CA GLU A 89 7.14 -17.40 18.69
C GLU A 89 5.66 -17.60 18.34
N ILE A 90 5.38 -18.27 17.21
CA ILE A 90 4.01 -18.60 16.78
C ILE A 90 3.21 -19.38 17.82
N ILE A 91 3.86 -20.18 18.69
CA ILE A 91 3.18 -20.94 19.75
C ILE A 91 2.43 -19.99 20.69
N SER A 92 3.04 -18.85 21.03
CA SER A 92 2.42 -17.84 21.89
C SER A 92 1.18 -17.19 21.24
N ASP A 93 1.15 -17.13 19.91
CA ASP A 93 0.01 -16.61 19.16
C ASP A 93 -1.18 -17.58 19.21
N PHE A 94 -0.93 -18.90 19.20
CA PHE A 94 -1.97 -19.94 19.34
C PHE A 94 -2.54 -20.07 20.77
N CYS A 95 -1.77 -19.72 21.80
CA CYS A 95 -2.26 -19.75 23.19
C CYS A 95 -3.25 -18.60 23.51
N LYS A 96 -3.39 -17.61 22.63
CA LYS A 96 -4.28 -16.46 22.88
C LYS A 96 -5.74 -16.86 22.63
N PRO A 97 -6.70 -16.38 23.44
CA PRO A 97 -8.13 -16.71 23.31
C PRO A 97 -8.81 -15.87 22.19
N ILE A 98 -8.17 -15.78 21.03
CA ILE A 98 -8.65 -15.08 19.84
C ILE A 98 -8.27 -15.90 18.60
N ASP A 99 -9.06 -15.78 17.53
CA ASP A 99 -8.75 -16.46 16.29
C ASP A 99 -7.40 -15.98 15.73
N PHE A 100 -6.58 -16.94 15.30
CA PHE A 100 -5.23 -16.70 14.81
C PHE A 100 -5.25 -15.84 13.54
N TYR A 101 -6.10 -16.19 12.57
CA TYR A 101 -6.21 -15.47 11.31
C TYR A 101 -6.76 -14.06 11.51
N GLY A 102 -7.83 -13.91 12.30
CA GLY A 102 -8.40 -12.61 12.65
C GLY A 102 -7.39 -11.70 13.36
N MET A 103 -6.49 -12.26 14.19
CA MET A 103 -5.42 -11.50 14.82
C MET A 103 -4.40 -10.97 13.80
N TRP A 104 -3.94 -11.83 12.89
CA TRP A 104 -2.96 -11.44 11.85
C TRP A 104 -3.56 -10.48 10.84
N TYR A 105 -4.79 -10.72 10.39
CA TYR A 105 -5.54 -9.81 9.52
C TYR A 105 -5.73 -8.44 10.18
N ALA A 106 -6.09 -8.39 11.47
CA ALA A 106 -6.22 -7.11 12.18
C ALA A 106 -4.88 -6.35 12.27
N ARG A 107 -3.75 -7.06 12.47
CA ARG A 107 -2.41 -6.46 12.42
C ARG A 107 -2.10 -5.92 11.01
N ASP A 108 -2.47 -6.66 9.98
CA ASP A 108 -2.28 -6.25 8.58
C ASP A 108 -3.10 -5.00 8.23
N CYS A 109 -4.39 -4.96 8.58
CA CYS A 109 -5.23 -3.78 8.41
C CYS A 109 -4.61 -2.53 9.05
N GLY A 110 -4.12 -2.64 10.29
CA GLY A 110 -3.48 -1.52 10.98
C GLY A 110 -2.20 -1.04 10.29
N HIS A 111 -1.42 -1.96 9.75
CA HIS A 111 -0.24 -1.66 8.94
C HIS A 111 -0.63 -0.99 7.62
N ALA A 112 -1.56 -1.58 6.86
CA ALA A 112 -1.97 -1.12 5.55
C ALA A 112 -2.59 0.28 5.60
N VAL A 113 -3.46 0.56 6.58
CA VAL A 113 -4.03 1.90 6.80
C VAL A 113 -2.92 2.91 7.10
N TYR A 114 -1.95 2.55 7.96
CA TYR A 114 -0.82 3.43 8.22
C TYR A 114 -0.03 3.73 6.95
N GLN A 115 0.39 2.69 6.21
CA GLN A 115 1.20 2.88 5.00
C GLN A 115 0.43 3.65 3.93
N LEU A 116 -0.88 3.47 3.83
CA LEU A 116 -1.71 4.18 2.87
C LEU A 116 -1.72 5.67 3.20
N VAL A 117 -1.90 6.03 4.48
CA VAL A 117 -1.94 7.44 4.90
C VAL A 117 -0.55 8.07 4.91
N ALA A 118 0.45 7.37 5.44
CA ALA A 118 1.78 7.93 5.67
C ALA A 118 2.68 7.89 4.44
N ARG A 119 2.43 7.00 3.48
CA ARG A 119 3.25 6.86 2.25
C ARG A 119 2.42 6.93 0.99
N GLY A 120 1.34 6.14 0.90
CA GLY A 120 0.53 6.03 -0.31
C GLY A 120 -0.09 7.36 -0.75
N LEU A 121 -0.78 8.04 0.16
CA LEU A 121 -1.41 9.34 -0.08
C LEU A 121 -0.38 10.42 -0.42
N PRO A 122 0.69 10.66 0.38
CA PRO A 122 1.73 11.61 0.02
C PRO A 122 2.36 11.34 -1.34
N LEU A 123 2.65 10.07 -1.65
CA LEU A 123 3.28 9.71 -2.92
C LEU A 123 2.36 9.99 -4.10
N MET A 124 1.07 9.63 -3.98
CA MET A 124 0.09 9.93 -5.02
C MET A 124 -0.08 11.44 -5.21
N LEU A 125 -0.20 12.21 -4.12
CA LEU A 125 -0.32 13.67 -4.19
C LEU A 125 0.91 14.31 -4.83
N LEU A 126 2.11 13.84 -4.51
CA LEU A 126 3.35 14.30 -5.14
C LEU A 126 3.35 13.99 -6.65
N PHE A 127 2.93 12.79 -7.04
CA PHE A 127 2.79 12.43 -8.45
C PHE A 127 1.83 13.37 -9.20
N LEU A 128 0.63 13.57 -8.66
CA LEU A 128 -0.37 14.46 -9.26
C LEU A 128 0.12 15.91 -9.32
N ALA A 129 0.82 16.39 -8.30
CA ALA A 129 1.36 17.75 -8.25
C ALA A 129 2.49 17.96 -9.27
N ILE A 130 3.41 16.99 -9.40
CA ILE A 130 4.58 17.10 -10.27
C ILE A 130 4.17 17.03 -11.75
N PHE A 131 3.26 16.12 -12.10
CA PHE A 131 2.76 15.97 -13.47
C PHE A 131 1.56 16.87 -13.78
N ARG A 132 1.03 17.61 -12.80
CA ARG A 132 -0.11 18.54 -12.91
C ARG A 132 -1.38 17.89 -13.49
N ILE A 133 -1.69 16.68 -13.06
CA ILE A 133 -2.82 15.91 -13.59
C ILE A 133 -4.05 16.08 -12.70
N PRO A 134 -5.22 16.44 -13.26
CA PRO A 134 -6.45 16.49 -12.50
C PRO A 134 -6.98 15.08 -12.22
N LEU A 135 -7.09 14.71 -10.94
CA LEU A 135 -7.70 13.44 -10.55
C LEU A 135 -9.23 13.55 -10.58
N ARG A 136 -9.86 12.85 -11.52
CA ARG A 136 -11.33 12.76 -11.60
C ARG A 136 -11.81 11.57 -10.78
N LEU A 137 -12.20 11.81 -9.54
CA LEU A 137 -12.76 10.79 -8.66
C LEU A 137 -14.29 10.75 -8.79
N SER A 138 -14.83 9.57 -9.12
CA SER A 138 -16.26 9.28 -8.99
C SER A 138 -16.53 8.52 -7.69
N ALA A 139 -17.74 8.66 -7.12
CA ALA A 139 -18.16 7.90 -5.94
C ALA A 139 -18.09 6.39 -6.19
N SER A 140 -18.43 5.92 -7.39
CA SER A 140 -18.33 4.51 -7.78
C SER A 140 -16.88 4.01 -7.80
N MET A 141 -15.93 4.84 -8.26
CA MET A 141 -14.50 4.52 -8.23
C MET A 141 -13.99 4.44 -6.79
N GLY A 142 -14.42 5.36 -5.92
CA GLY A 142 -14.08 5.33 -4.50
C GLY A 142 -14.58 4.06 -3.81
N LEU A 143 -15.83 3.66 -4.07
CA LEU A 143 -16.38 2.41 -3.53
C LEU A 143 -15.66 1.18 -4.07
N ALA A 144 -15.44 1.11 -5.39
CA ALA A 144 -14.69 0.01 -6.00
C ALA A 144 -13.28 -0.11 -5.43
N PHE A 145 -12.60 1.03 -5.22
CA PHE A 145 -11.29 1.07 -4.58
C PHE A 145 -11.32 0.54 -3.14
N LEU A 146 -12.30 0.97 -2.33
CA LEU A 146 -12.43 0.49 -0.95
C LEU A 146 -12.70 -1.02 -0.89
N ILE A 147 -13.57 -1.54 -1.76
CA ILE A 147 -13.85 -2.97 -1.86
C ILE A 147 -12.58 -3.72 -2.28
N SER A 148 -11.92 -3.27 -3.34
CA SER A 148 -10.67 -3.87 -3.83
C SER A 148 -9.60 -3.88 -2.76
N MET A 149 -9.43 -2.77 -2.03
CA MET A 149 -8.45 -2.68 -0.95
C MET A 149 -8.77 -3.65 0.18
N THR A 150 -10.05 -3.80 0.54
CA THR A 150 -10.48 -4.73 1.60
C THR A 150 -10.20 -6.19 1.21
N LEU A 151 -10.42 -6.54 -0.06
CA LEU A 151 -10.15 -7.88 -0.60
C LEU A 151 -8.65 -8.15 -0.81
N ALA A 152 -7.85 -7.12 -1.01
CA ALA A 152 -6.42 -7.24 -1.27
C ALA A 152 -5.57 -7.43 0.01
N LEU A 153 -6.15 -7.17 1.19
CA LEU A 153 -5.47 -7.36 2.48
C LEU A 153 -5.28 -8.85 2.78
N GLN A 154 -4.16 -9.18 3.45
CA GLN A 154 -3.67 -10.55 3.66
C GLN A 154 -3.77 -10.98 5.13
#